data_AF-C0QB59-F1
#
_entry.id   AF-C0QB59-F1
#
_cell.length_a   1.000
_cell.length_b   1.000
_cell.length_c   1.000
_cell.angle_alpha   90.00
_cell.angle_beta   90.00
_cell.angle_gamma   90.00
#
_symmetry.space_group_name_H-M   'P 1'
#
loop_
_entity.id
_entity.type
_entity.pdbx_description
1 polymer ?
#
loop_
_entity_poly.entity_id
_entity_poly.type
_entity_poly.pdbx_seq_one_letter_code
_entity_poly.pdbx_strand_id
1 'polypeptide(L)'
;MGLGDFFKRKFASKQADDVDPVSGLSLERMKTGYYVDYDMKTWQIVSTNRYDWGEEDLTHEWQMESHDETLFLELEPDDENYWTISRKRSFRDLDPDVRAAITQSDDPPNEIKFEGKQFFLDETGGALFFKDNAPGREVFKWDYADDSGDYFLTIEQWGETEYELSVGKKAEEYQFSNILPNA
;
A
#
# COMPACT_ATOMS: atom_id res chain seq x y z
N MET A 1 -6.08 -16.37 -57.54
CA MET A 1 -7.37 -16.91 -58.03
C MET A 1 -7.43 -18.36 -57.59
N GLY A 2 -8.08 -18.67 -56.46
CA GLY A 2 -9.50 -19.06 -56.37
C GLY A 2 -9.52 -20.37 -55.57
N LEU A 3 -10.52 -20.82 -54.82
CA LEU A 3 -11.92 -20.45 -54.61
C LEU A 3 -12.29 -21.13 -53.27
N GLY A 4 -12.92 -20.41 -52.33
CA GLY A 4 -13.35 -21.07 -51.09
C GLY A 4 -13.90 -20.16 -50.00
N ASP A 5 -14.44 -18.99 -50.33
CA ASP A 5 -15.27 -18.20 -49.43
C ASP A 5 -16.73 -18.41 -49.87
N PHE A 6 -17.46 -19.34 -49.25
CA PHE A 6 -18.92 -19.45 -49.39
C PHE A 6 -19.59 -20.33 -48.32
N PHE A 7 -19.26 -20.12 -47.04
CA PHE A 7 -20.15 -20.50 -45.93
C PHE A 7 -20.41 -19.28 -45.03
N LYS A 8 -21.10 -18.29 -45.62
CA LYS A 8 -21.66 -17.14 -44.90
C LYS A 8 -22.96 -17.53 -44.19
N ARG A 9 -23.09 -17.03 -42.97
CA ARG A 9 -24.31 -16.76 -42.19
C ARG A 9 -25.00 -17.95 -41.52
N LYS A 10 -24.62 -18.24 -40.26
CA LYS A 10 -25.61 -18.40 -39.18
C LYS A 10 -25.14 -18.34 -37.71
N PHE A 11 -24.03 -17.67 -37.38
CA PHE A 11 -23.75 -17.28 -35.99
C PHE A 11 -23.18 -15.86 -35.93
N ALA A 12 -24.03 -14.89 -36.26
CA ALA A 12 -23.87 -13.53 -35.78
C ALA A 12 -24.52 -13.46 -34.39
N SER A 13 -23.83 -13.96 -33.36
CA SER A 13 -24.11 -13.54 -32.00
C SER A 13 -23.38 -12.22 -31.80
N LYS A 14 -24.16 -11.14 -31.76
CA LYS A 14 -23.77 -9.82 -31.24
C LYS A 14 -22.81 -10.00 -30.06
N GLN A 15 -21.56 -9.60 -30.26
CA GLN A 15 -20.75 -9.05 -29.20
C GLN A 15 -21.45 -7.74 -28.83
N ALA A 16 -22.38 -7.84 -27.88
CA ALA A 16 -22.74 -6.70 -27.07
C ALA A 16 -21.63 -6.65 -26.03
N ASP A 17 -20.75 -5.67 -26.16
CA ASP A 17 -19.92 -5.20 -25.08
C ASP A 17 -20.84 -4.82 -23.91
N ASP A 18 -21.11 -5.81 -23.06
CA ASP A 18 -21.56 -5.59 -21.69
C ASP A 18 -20.28 -5.36 -20.89
N VAL A 19 -19.68 -4.18 -21.09
CA VAL A 19 -18.62 -3.71 -20.19
C VAL A 19 -19.35 -3.38 -18.90
N ASP A 20 -19.30 -4.31 -17.96
CA ASP A 20 -19.76 -4.08 -16.61
C ASP A 20 -19.13 -2.75 -16.13
N PRO A 21 -19.90 -1.71 -15.75
CA PRO A 21 -19.33 -0.46 -15.27
C PRO A 21 -18.44 -0.64 -14.03
N VAL A 22 -18.49 -1.82 -13.40
CA VAL A 22 -17.62 -2.25 -12.29
C VAL A 22 -16.31 -2.90 -12.79
N SER A 23 -16.23 -3.39 -14.04
CA SER A 23 -15.03 -4.05 -14.57
C SER A 23 -13.82 -3.13 -14.80
N GLY A 24 -13.95 -1.84 -14.46
CA GLY A 24 -12.88 -0.84 -14.53
C GLY A 24 -12.40 -0.32 -13.17
N LEU A 25 -12.97 -0.80 -12.06
CA LEU A 25 -12.60 -0.41 -10.70
C LEU A 25 -11.53 -1.38 -10.19
N SER A 26 -10.27 -0.97 -10.31
CA SER A 26 -9.11 -1.64 -9.69
C SER A 26 -8.68 -0.91 -8.43
N LEU A 27 -7.94 -1.62 -7.59
CA LEU A 27 -7.40 -1.14 -6.32
C LEU A 27 -6.56 0.15 -6.49
N GLU A 28 -5.66 0.16 -7.48
CA GLU A 28 -4.82 1.32 -7.85
C GLU A 28 -5.63 2.58 -8.26
N ARG A 29 -6.92 2.43 -8.62
CA ARG A 29 -7.75 3.53 -9.14
C ARG A 29 -8.68 4.13 -8.09
N MET A 30 -8.59 3.65 -6.85
CA MET A 30 -9.38 4.19 -5.75
C MET A 30 -9.02 5.65 -5.48
N LYS A 31 -10.03 6.47 -5.19
CA LYS A 31 -9.89 7.90 -4.89
C LYS A 31 -10.50 8.20 -3.54
N THR A 32 -10.08 9.32 -2.94
CA THR A 32 -10.71 9.86 -1.74
C THR A 32 -12.23 9.92 -1.89
N GLY A 33 -12.94 9.38 -0.91
CA GLY A 33 -14.39 9.20 -0.88
C GLY A 33 -14.88 7.82 -1.31
N TYR A 34 -14.06 7.01 -2.00
CA TYR A 34 -14.45 5.67 -2.42
C TYR A 34 -14.61 4.75 -1.20
N TYR A 35 -15.34 3.66 -1.39
CA TYR A 35 -15.46 2.57 -0.42
C TYR A 35 -14.89 1.29 -0.98
N VAL A 36 -14.33 0.45 -0.11
CA VAL A 36 -13.83 -0.89 -0.44
C VAL A 36 -14.07 -1.83 0.74
N ASP A 37 -14.45 -3.08 0.45
CA ASP A 37 -14.58 -4.11 1.45
C ASP A 37 -13.28 -4.89 1.60
N TYR A 38 -12.78 -5.01 2.84
CA TYR A 38 -11.61 -5.78 3.22
C TYR A 38 -11.78 -6.31 4.65
N ASP A 39 -11.41 -7.57 4.85
CA ASP A 39 -11.48 -8.26 6.16
C ASP A 39 -12.86 -8.14 6.85
N MET A 40 -13.92 -8.41 6.08
CA MET A 40 -15.33 -8.33 6.50
C MET A 40 -15.80 -6.95 6.99
N LYS A 41 -15.04 -5.88 6.70
CA LYS A 41 -15.41 -4.49 6.98
C LYS A 41 -15.43 -3.68 5.70
N THR A 42 -16.29 -2.66 5.68
CA THR A 42 -16.27 -1.63 4.64
C THR A 42 -15.40 -0.47 5.12
N TRP A 43 -14.47 -0.07 4.28
CA TRP A 43 -13.52 1.00 4.54
C TRP A 43 -13.77 2.16 3.58
N GLN A 44 -13.71 3.38 4.09
CA GLN A 44 -13.73 4.58 3.27
C GLN A 44 -12.30 5.04 3.00
N ILE A 45 -11.98 5.34 1.74
CA ILE A 45 -10.72 5.99 1.38
C ILE A 45 -10.81 7.45 1.79
N VAL A 46 -9.99 7.87 2.75
CA VAL A 46 -10.01 9.24 3.29
C VAL A 46 -8.87 10.09 2.76
N SER A 47 -7.82 9.48 2.22
CA SER A 47 -6.65 10.16 1.67
C SER A 47 -5.95 9.25 0.66
N THR A 48 -5.39 9.85 -0.40
CA THR A 48 -4.54 9.17 -1.39
C THR A 48 -3.19 9.87 -1.44
N ASN A 49 -2.15 9.17 -1.03
CA ASN A 49 -0.82 9.72 -0.80
C ASN A 49 0.19 9.05 -1.73
N ARG A 50 1.40 9.60 -1.78
CA ARG A 50 2.52 8.95 -2.44
C ARG A 50 3.84 9.30 -1.76
N TYR A 51 4.78 8.38 -1.83
CA TYR A 51 6.19 8.58 -1.54
C TYR A 51 6.93 8.68 -2.88
N ASP A 52 7.80 9.67 -3.01
CA ASP A 52 8.69 9.86 -4.15
C ASP A 52 10.13 9.67 -3.69
N TRP A 53 10.74 8.59 -4.15
CA TRP A 53 12.09 8.15 -3.79
C TRP A 53 13.15 8.70 -4.75
N GLY A 54 12.74 9.42 -5.79
CA GLY A 54 13.58 9.84 -6.91
C GLY A 54 13.58 8.81 -8.04
N GLU A 55 14.25 9.13 -9.16
CA GLU A 55 14.42 8.24 -10.33
C GLU A 55 13.12 7.61 -10.89
N GLU A 56 11.98 8.30 -10.73
CA GLU A 56 10.64 7.81 -11.12
C GLU A 56 10.12 6.64 -10.26
N ASP A 57 10.76 6.36 -9.13
CA ASP A 57 10.32 5.38 -8.14
C ASP A 57 9.31 5.99 -7.16
N LEU A 58 8.10 5.42 -7.18
CA LEU A 58 6.93 5.93 -6.48
C LEU A 58 6.22 4.80 -5.73
N THR A 59 5.99 5.01 -4.44
CA THR A 59 5.02 4.20 -3.67
C THR A 59 3.71 4.96 -3.56
N HIS A 60 2.59 4.31 -3.83
CA HIS A 60 1.25 4.86 -3.63
C HIS A 60 0.66 4.36 -2.33
N GLU A 61 0.01 5.24 -1.56
CA GLU A 61 -0.63 4.87 -0.30
C GLU A 61 -2.09 5.34 -0.27
N TRP A 62 -3.00 4.48 0.21
CA TRP A 62 -4.38 4.82 0.52
C TRP A 62 -4.60 4.73 2.03
N GLN A 63 -4.94 5.86 2.66
CA GLN A 63 -5.45 5.84 4.03
C GLN A 63 -6.93 5.45 4.00
N MET A 64 -7.27 4.38 4.71
CA MET A 64 -8.63 3.86 4.81
C MET A 64 -9.12 3.91 6.24
N GLU A 65 -10.37 4.31 6.44
CA GLU A 65 -10.99 4.39 7.75
C GLU A 65 -12.28 3.55 7.81
N SER A 66 -12.45 2.83 8.93
CA SER A 66 -13.67 2.12 9.25
C SER A 66 -13.93 2.22 10.75
N HIS A 67 -15.01 2.92 11.12
CA HIS A 67 -15.37 3.21 12.51
C HIS A 67 -14.25 3.92 13.29
N ASP A 68 -13.54 3.21 14.18
CA ASP A 68 -12.43 3.69 15.01
C ASP A 68 -11.06 3.14 14.58
N GLU A 69 -11.01 2.47 13.41
CA GLU A 69 -9.80 1.88 12.86
C GLU A 69 -9.32 2.64 11.61
N THR A 70 -8.00 2.74 11.48
CA THR A 70 -7.32 3.29 10.31
C THR A 70 -6.31 2.26 9.80
N LEU A 71 -6.35 2.00 8.50
CA LEU A 71 -5.38 1.19 7.78
C LEU A 71 -4.71 2.03 6.68
N PHE A 72 -3.49 1.64 6.34
CA PHE A 72 -2.74 2.19 5.24
C PHE A 72 -2.46 1.05 4.28
N LEU A 73 -2.90 1.21 3.04
CA LEU A 73 -2.68 0.26 1.96
C LEU A 73 -1.63 0.87 1.05
N GLU A 74 -0.53 0.19 0.83
CA GLU A 74 0.58 0.66 0.01
C GLU A 74 0.73 -0.22 -1.24
N LEU A 75 1.06 0.42 -2.36
CA LEU A 75 1.42 -0.18 -3.63
C LEU A 75 2.82 0.29 -4.02
N GLU A 76 3.72 -0.67 -4.17
CA GLU A 76 5.03 -0.51 -4.80
C GLU A 76 4.96 -1.12 -6.20
N PRO A 77 4.99 -0.30 -7.27
CA PRO A 77 4.98 -0.78 -8.64
C PRO A 77 6.32 -1.44 -9.01
N ASP A 78 6.27 -2.67 -9.50
CA ASP A 78 7.41 -3.41 -10.07
C ASP A 78 6.92 -4.26 -11.27
N ASP A 79 7.65 -5.30 -11.68
CA ASP A 79 7.22 -6.29 -12.67
C ASP A 79 5.86 -6.92 -12.30
N GLU A 80 5.61 -7.12 -10.99
CA GLU A 80 4.32 -7.44 -10.40
C GLU A 80 4.05 -6.46 -9.25
N ASN A 81 2.87 -5.85 -9.24
CA ASN A 81 2.47 -4.91 -8.19
C ASN A 81 2.59 -5.53 -6.80
N TYR A 82 3.36 -4.90 -5.93
CA TYR A 82 3.53 -5.34 -4.56
C TYR A 82 2.62 -4.55 -3.62
N TRP A 83 1.69 -5.26 -2.97
CA TRP A 83 0.70 -4.65 -2.08
C TRP A 83 0.97 -5.00 -0.63
N THR A 84 0.92 -4.00 0.24
CA THR A 84 0.97 -4.21 1.69
C THR A 84 -0.17 -3.48 2.39
N ILE A 85 -0.57 -3.99 3.55
CA ILE A 85 -1.52 -3.32 4.41
C ILE A 85 -0.97 -3.20 5.82
N SER A 86 -0.96 -1.99 6.35
CA SER A 86 -0.32 -1.65 7.61
C SER A 86 -1.25 -0.86 8.53
N ARG A 87 -0.86 -0.80 9.80
CA ARG A 87 -1.50 0.03 10.83
C ARG A 87 -0.43 0.73 11.65
N LYS A 88 -0.71 1.97 12.02
CA LYS A 88 0.16 2.72 12.93
C LYS A 88 0.13 2.12 14.33
N ARG A 89 1.30 2.12 14.97
CA ARG A 89 1.55 1.75 16.35
C ARG A 89 2.30 2.88 17.03
N SER A 90 2.33 2.87 18.36
CA SER A 90 3.14 3.88 19.04
C SER A 90 4.61 3.55 18.82
N PHE A 91 5.42 4.52 18.39
CA PHE A 91 6.88 4.34 18.39
C PHE A 91 7.38 3.90 19.78
N ARG A 92 6.68 4.27 20.86
CA ARG A 92 6.98 3.87 22.25
C ARG A 92 6.75 2.38 22.54
N ASP A 93 6.06 1.66 21.67
CA ASP A 93 5.82 0.22 21.79
C ASP A 93 7.11 -0.58 21.50
N LEU A 94 8.10 0.02 20.82
CA LEU A 94 9.42 -0.58 20.63
C LEU A 94 10.20 -0.66 21.93
N ASP A 95 11.08 -1.66 21.99
CA ASP A 95 12.03 -1.81 23.08
C ASP A 95 12.83 -0.50 23.30
N PRO A 96 12.99 -0.03 24.56
CA PRO A 96 13.73 1.18 24.86
C PRO A 96 15.13 1.25 24.24
N ASP A 97 15.84 0.13 24.13
CA ASP A 97 17.18 0.09 23.56
C ASP A 97 17.14 0.28 22.04
N VAL A 98 16.14 -0.29 21.36
CA VAL A 98 15.89 -0.07 19.92
C VAL A 98 15.59 1.40 19.65
N ARG A 99 14.71 2.01 20.47
CA ARG A 99 14.39 3.45 20.33
C ARG A 99 15.60 4.33 20.58
N ALA A 100 16.44 3.98 21.56
CA ALA A 100 17.67 4.72 21.85
C ALA A 100 18.66 4.64 20.69
N ALA A 101 18.81 3.46 20.06
CA ALA A 101 19.64 3.31 18.87
C ALA A 101 19.18 4.25 17.77
N ILE A 102 17.90 4.16 17.36
CA ILE A 102 17.33 4.96 16.26
C ILE A 102 17.43 6.48 16.51
N THR A 103 17.26 6.92 17.75
CA THR A 103 17.19 8.37 18.06
C THR A 103 18.53 9.02 18.38
N GLN A 104 19.59 8.24 18.66
CA GLN A 104 20.90 8.76 19.07
C GLN A 104 22.01 8.47 18.04
N SER A 105 21.76 7.49 17.21
CA SER A 105 22.68 6.93 16.24
C SER A 105 21.83 6.80 14.99
N ASP A 106 22.08 7.59 13.95
CA ASP A 106 21.38 7.48 12.65
C ASP A 106 21.59 6.09 11.98
N ASP A 107 22.21 5.15 12.69
CA ASP A 107 22.33 3.73 12.39
C ASP A 107 21.31 2.93 13.23
N PRO A 108 20.23 2.44 12.61
CA PRO A 108 19.22 1.63 13.28
C PRO A 108 19.78 0.22 13.57
N PRO A 109 19.19 -0.53 14.52
CA PRO A 109 19.59 -1.92 14.72
C PRO A 109 19.20 -2.79 13.50
N ASN A 110 20.08 -3.69 13.06
CA ASN A 110 19.77 -4.63 11.97
C ASN A 110 18.62 -5.61 12.28
N GLU A 111 18.26 -5.75 13.56
CA GLU A 111 17.29 -6.73 14.05
C GLU A 111 16.38 -6.11 15.11
N ILE A 112 15.07 -6.28 14.96
CA ILE A 112 14.07 -5.82 15.92
C ILE A 112 13.15 -6.98 16.31
N LYS A 113 12.91 -7.15 17.61
CA LYS A 113 11.84 -8.00 18.13
C LYS A 113 10.63 -7.16 18.47
N PHE A 114 9.49 -7.46 17.86
CA PHE A 114 8.24 -6.77 18.12
C PHE A 114 7.07 -7.75 18.16
N GLU A 115 6.24 -7.68 19.21
CA GLU A 115 5.08 -8.57 19.41
C GLU A 115 5.36 -10.08 19.24
N GLY A 116 6.57 -10.53 19.62
CA GLY A 116 6.97 -11.93 19.54
C GLY A 116 7.46 -12.39 18.16
N LYS A 117 7.53 -11.48 17.18
CA LYS A 117 8.16 -11.70 15.87
C LYS A 117 9.54 -11.07 15.82
N GLN A 118 10.42 -11.69 15.03
CA GLN A 118 11.74 -11.18 14.69
C GLN A 118 11.66 -10.53 13.31
N PHE A 119 12.16 -9.31 13.21
CA PHE A 119 12.29 -8.56 11.96
C PHE A 119 13.76 -8.24 11.71
N PHE A 120 14.12 -8.15 10.44
CA PHE A 120 15.45 -7.84 9.95
C PHE A 120 15.38 -6.63 9.04
N LEU A 121 16.37 -5.73 9.17
CA LEU A 121 16.45 -4.55 8.33
C LEU A 121 16.58 -4.98 6.87
N ASP A 122 15.66 -4.50 6.04
CA ASP A 122 15.56 -4.87 4.63
C ASP A 122 15.96 -3.67 3.76
N GLU A 123 15.32 -2.52 3.99
CA GLU A 123 15.55 -1.31 3.22
C GLU A 123 15.58 -0.05 4.09
N THR A 124 16.33 0.94 3.63
CA THR A 124 16.39 2.28 4.22
C THR A 124 16.45 3.33 3.15
N GLY A 125 15.68 4.40 3.27
CA GLY A 125 15.70 5.46 2.26
C GLY A 125 15.03 6.74 2.70
N GLY A 126 15.41 7.84 2.04
CA GLY A 126 14.73 9.13 2.16
C GLY A 126 13.78 9.35 0.99
N ALA A 127 12.57 9.84 1.28
CA ALA A 127 11.55 10.16 0.28
C ALA A 127 10.95 11.55 0.50
N LEU A 128 10.26 12.06 -0.53
CA LEU A 128 9.28 13.12 -0.39
C LEU A 128 7.88 12.51 -0.32
N PHE A 129 7.23 12.64 0.84
CA PHE A 129 5.85 12.22 1.02
C PHE A 129 4.88 13.34 0.66
N PHE A 130 3.89 13.01 -0.17
CA PHE A 130 2.83 13.91 -0.58
C PHE A 130 1.48 13.40 -0.07
N LYS A 131 0.89 14.15 0.86
CA LYS A 131 -0.46 13.88 1.36
C LYS A 131 -1.50 14.53 0.45
N ASP A 132 -2.31 13.74 -0.25
CA ASP A 132 -3.25 14.23 -1.27
C ASP A 132 -2.58 15.25 -2.22
N ASN A 133 -3.03 16.51 -2.18
CA ASN A 133 -2.50 17.62 -2.99
C ASN A 133 -1.61 18.58 -2.18
N ALA A 134 -1.19 18.20 -0.98
CA ALA A 134 -0.30 19.01 -0.16
C ALA A 134 1.14 19.02 -0.73
N PRO A 135 1.94 20.06 -0.41
CA PRO A 135 3.37 20.05 -0.70
C PRO A 135 4.07 18.84 -0.08
N GLY A 136 5.11 18.36 -0.75
CA GLY A 136 5.91 17.24 -0.28
C GLY A 136 6.62 17.56 1.05
N ARG A 137 6.71 16.56 1.93
CA ARG A 137 7.45 16.60 3.20
C ARG A 137 8.52 15.51 3.17
N GLU A 138 9.72 15.85 3.60
CA GLU A 138 10.80 14.87 3.75
C GLU A 138 10.46 13.84 4.83
N VAL A 139 10.70 12.57 4.51
CA VAL A 139 10.59 11.42 5.40
C VAL A 139 11.78 10.51 5.18
N PHE A 140 12.27 9.91 6.25
CA PHE A 140 13.25 8.81 6.16
C PHE A 140 12.59 7.53 6.69
N LYS A 141 12.67 6.43 5.94
CA LYS A 141 12.07 5.14 6.31
C LYS A 141 13.17 4.12 6.62
N TRP A 142 12.90 3.30 7.63
CA TRP A 142 13.56 2.03 7.88
C TRP A 142 12.52 0.93 7.80
N ASP A 143 12.66 0.09 6.80
CA ASP A 143 11.75 -1.01 6.52
C ASP A 143 12.40 -2.33 6.92
N TYR A 144 11.64 -3.10 7.70
CA TYR A 144 12.07 -4.40 8.19
C TYR A 144 11.08 -5.47 7.78
N ALA A 145 11.59 -6.64 7.40
CA ALA A 145 10.79 -7.82 7.06
C ALA A 145 11.04 -8.95 8.05
N ASP A 146 10.04 -9.81 8.27
CA ASP A 146 10.26 -11.08 8.97
C ASP A 146 10.87 -12.15 8.06
N ASP A 147 11.30 -13.28 8.63
CA ASP A 147 11.93 -14.39 7.87
C ASP A 147 11.05 -14.93 6.71
N SER A 148 9.74 -14.73 6.76
CA SER A 148 8.83 -15.12 5.68
C SER A 148 8.74 -14.11 4.54
N GLY A 149 9.07 -12.84 4.79
CA GLY A 149 8.78 -11.74 3.87
C GLY A 149 7.28 -11.43 3.76
N ASP A 150 6.48 -11.85 4.75
CA ASP A 150 5.03 -11.65 4.76
C ASP A 150 4.60 -10.54 5.73
N TYR A 151 5.44 -10.20 6.70
CA TYR A 151 5.16 -9.19 7.72
C TYR A 151 6.25 -8.12 7.72
N PHE A 152 5.81 -6.88 7.92
CA PHE A 152 6.66 -5.71 7.85
C PHE A 152 6.55 -4.88 9.12
N LEU A 153 7.66 -4.28 9.50
CA LEU A 153 7.72 -3.24 10.50
C LEU A 153 8.45 -2.07 9.86
N THR A 154 7.78 -0.92 9.82
CA THR A 154 8.30 0.28 9.20
C THR A 154 8.41 1.37 10.24
N ILE A 155 9.54 2.05 10.26
CA ILE A 155 9.78 3.22 11.11
C ILE A 155 10.00 4.41 10.20
N GLU A 156 9.17 5.42 10.35
CA GLU A 156 9.29 6.67 9.62
C GLU A 156 9.80 7.77 10.54
N GLN A 157 10.83 8.49 10.11
CA GLN A 157 11.31 9.70 10.74
C GLN A 157 10.83 10.92 9.96
N TRP A 158 10.23 11.85 10.69
CA TRP A 158 9.73 13.11 10.19
C TRP A 158 10.48 14.28 10.84
N GLY A 159 11.35 14.93 10.08
CA GLY A 159 12.26 15.94 10.65
C GLY A 159 13.22 15.33 11.69
N GLU A 160 13.55 16.06 12.75
CA GLU A 160 14.60 15.62 13.68
C GLU A 160 14.12 14.70 14.81
N THR A 161 12.84 14.79 15.20
CA THR A 161 12.37 14.20 16.49
C THR A 161 11.02 13.50 16.43
N GLU A 162 10.34 13.52 15.29
CA GLU A 162 9.04 12.85 15.14
C GLU A 162 9.26 11.49 14.50
N TYR A 163 8.75 10.44 15.14
CA TYR A 163 8.87 9.06 14.68
C TYR A 163 7.50 8.41 14.67
N GLU A 164 7.20 7.69 13.60
CA GLU A 164 6.02 6.86 13.47
C GLU A 164 6.43 5.41 13.26
N LEU A 165 5.67 4.50 13.86
CA LEU A 165 5.84 3.07 13.69
C LEU A 165 4.60 2.54 12.98
N SER A 166 4.77 1.74 11.95
CA SER A 166 3.69 0.94 11.38
C SER A 166 4.10 -0.53 11.35
N VAL A 167 3.09 -1.38 11.46
CA VAL A 167 3.25 -2.83 11.33
C VAL A 167 2.25 -3.32 10.32
N GLY A 168 2.75 -4.01 9.31
CA GLY A 168 1.98 -4.45 8.17
C GLY A 168 2.21 -5.88 7.80
N LYS A 169 1.54 -6.27 6.72
CA LYS A 169 1.68 -7.57 6.09
C LYS A 169 1.43 -7.45 4.59
N LYS A 170 1.90 -8.42 3.84
CA LYS A 170 1.56 -8.55 2.43
C LYS A 170 0.04 -8.64 2.26
N ALA A 171 -0.46 -7.94 1.26
CA ALA A 171 -1.85 -7.94 0.84
C ALA A 171 -1.94 -8.44 -0.61
N GLU A 172 -3.09 -8.99 -0.97
CA GLU A 172 -3.35 -9.49 -2.31
C GLU A 172 -4.63 -8.85 -2.82
N GLU A 173 -4.67 -8.44 -4.10
CA GLU A 173 -5.80 -7.67 -4.63
C GLU A 173 -7.14 -8.38 -4.46
N TYR A 174 -7.17 -9.72 -4.56
CA TYR A 174 -8.38 -10.52 -4.41
C TYR A 174 -8.98 -10.48 -2.99
N GLN A 175 -8.22 -9.99 -2.00
CA GLN A 175 -8.71 -9.81 -0.62
C GLN A 175 -9.65 -8.61 -0.50
N PHE A 176 -9.66 -7.74 -1.51
CA PHE A 176 -10.46 -6.53 -1.58
C PHE A 176 -11.62 -6.73 -2.56
N SER A 177 -12.79 -6.23 -2.19
CA SER A 177 -13.99 -6.39 -3.00
C SER A 177 -14.89 -5.16 -2.88
N ASN A 178 -15.96 -5.12 -3.68
CA ASN A 178 -16.97 -4.06 -3.62
C ASN A 178 -16.35 -2.65 -3.62
N ILE A 179 -15.40 -2.41 -4.53
CA ILE A 179 -14.86 -1.06 -4.76
C ILE A 179 -16.00 -0.22 -5.35
N LEU A 180 -16.38 0.85 -4.65
CA LEU A 180 -17.51 1.69 -5.01
C LEU A 180 -17.11 3.17 -4.97
N PRO A 181 -17.35 3.96 -6.04
CA PRO A 181 -17.19 5.39 -5.98
C PRO A 181 -18.23 6.01 -5.03
N ASN A 182 -17.88 7.13 -4.38
CA ASN A 182 -18.89 7.94 -3.71
C ASN A 182 -19.84 8.53 -4.75
N ALA A 183 -21.14 8.57 -4.43
CA ALA A 183 -22.18 9.13 -5.29
C ALA A 183 -22.14 10.67 -5.35
#